data_AF-A0A6P1TVC7-F1
#
_entry.id   AF-A0A6P1TVC7-F1
#
_cell.length_a   1.000
_cell.length_b   1.000
_cell.length_c   1.000
_cell.angle_alpha   90.00
_cell.angle_beta   90.00
_cell.angle_gamma   90.00
#
_symmetry.space_group_name_H-M   'P 1'
#
loop_
_entity.id
_entity.type
_entity.pdbx_description
1 polymer ?
#
loop_
_entity_poly.entity_id
_entity_poly.type
_entity_poly.pdbx_seq_one_letter_code
_entity_poly.pdbx_strand_id
1 'polypeptide(L)' 'MQVTKLEAVETVKFKVAKPTEDALKNEYEFLIAKNLTKKLLEKGFINQSEFDKIMAKNRETFSPFLAEIMA' A
#
# COMPACT_ATOMS: atom_id res chain seq x y z
N MET A 1 -23.76 -18.96 -40.43
CA MET A 1 -23.22 -18.22 -39.28
C MET A 1 -23.86 -18.80 -38.03
N GLN A 2 -23.12 -19.54 -37.21
CA GLN A 2 -23.63 -20.12 -35.96
C GLN A 2 -23.27 -19.16 -34.84
N VAL A 3 -24.28 -18.57 -34.20
CA VAL A 3 -24.11 -17.70 -33.03
C VAL A 3 -24.39 -18.53 -31.78
N THR A 4 -23.33 -18.84 -31.03
CA THR A 4 -23.45 -19.52 -29.74
C THR A 4 -23.72 -18.49 -28.65
N LYS A 5 -24.81 -18.68 -27.91
CA LYS A 5 -25.17 -17.83 -26.78
C LYS A 5 -24.19 -18.07 -25.64
N LEU A 6 -23.50 -17.03 -25.19
CA LEU A 6 -22.70 -17.08 -23.98
C LEU A 6 -23.66 -17.09 -22.78
N GLU A 7 -23.70 -18.21 -22.07
CA GLU A 7 -24.34 -18.32 -20.76
C GLU A 7 -23.72 -17.27 -19.82
N ALA A 8 -24.56 -16.63 -19.00
CA ALA A 8 -24.15 -15.53 -18.13
C ALA A 8 -22.99 -15.97 -17.23
N VAL A 9 -21.80 -15.39 -17.47
CA VAL A 9 -20.65 -15.55 -16.59
C VAL A 9 -21.11 -15.16 -15.19
N GLU A 10 -21.08 -16.11 -14.25
CA GLU A 10 -21.32 -15.82 -12.84
C GLU A 10 -20.37 -14.69 -12.45
N THR A 11 -20.96 -13.53 -12.17
CA THR A 11 -20.21 -12.37 -11.71
C THR A 11 -19.49 -12.77 -10.43
N VAL A 12 -18.16 -12.80 -10.49
CA VAL A 12 -17.31 -13.03 -9.32
C VAL A 12 -17.67 -11.94 -8.31
N LYS A 13 -18.42 -12.31 -7.26
CA LYS A 13 -18.78 -11.39 -6.19
C LYS A 13 -17.53 -11.14 -5.35
N PHE A 14 -16.75 -10.13 -5.73
CA PHE A 14 -15.68 -9.62 -4.89
C PHE A 14 -16.30 -9.03 -3.62
N LYS A 15 -16.20 -9.75 -2.50
CA LYS A 15 -16.48 -9.18 -1.18
C LYS A 15 -15.33 -8.21 -0.86
N VAL A 16 -15.51 -6.95 -1.23
CA VAL A 16 -14.63 -5.87 -0.78
C VAL A 16 -14.93 -5.65 0.70
N ALA A 17 -14.09 -6.23 1.57
CA ALA A 17 -14.12 -5.90 2.99
C ALA A 17 -13.72 -4.42 3.13
N LYS A 18 -14.53 -3.63 3.83
CA LYS A 18 -14.12 -2.26 4.17
C LYS A 18 -12.87 -2.33 5.06
N PRO A 19 -11.85 -1.50 4.79
CA PRO A 19 -10.74 -1.34 5.72
C PRO A 19 -11.26 -0.97 7.11
N THR A 20 -10.62 -1.49 8.16
CA THR A 20 -10.89 -1.04 9.52
C THR A 20 -10.34 0.37 9.73
N GLU A 21 -10.83 1.07 10.75
CA GLU A 21 -10.30 2.40 11.09
C GLU A 21 -8.81 2.35 11.43
N ASP A 22 -8.36 1.30 12.12
CA ASP A 22 -6.94 1.08 12.40
C ASP A 22 -6.11 0.90 11.12
N ALA A 23 -6.63 0.16 10.13
CA ALA A 23 -5.93 -0.01 8.85
C ALA A 23 -5.79 1.32 8.10
N LEU A 24 -6.83 2.16 8.13
CA LEU A 24 -6.78 3.51 7.55
C LEU A 24 -5.82 4.43 8.29
N LYS A 25 -5.81 4.36 9.63
CA LYS A 25 -4.89 5.13 10.47
C LYS A 25 -3.44 4.76 10.17
N ASN A 26 -3.14 3.47 10.14
CA ASN A 26 -1.81 2.96 9.83
C ASN A 26 -1.33 3.39 8.43
N GLU A 27 -2.23 3.38 7.43
CA GLU A 27 -1.91 3.87 6.08
C GLU A 27 -1.56 5.37 6.10
N TYR A 28 -2.36 6.17 6.81
CA TYR A 28 -2.11 7.59 6.95
C TYR A 28 -0.78 7.89 7.66
N GLU A 29 -0.49 7.19 8.76
CA GLU A 29 0.76 7.33 9.51
C GLU A 29 1.98 6.90 8.69
N PHE A 30 1.86 5.81 7.91
CA PHE A 30 2.89 5.38 6.98
C PHE A 30 3.20 6.45 5.91
N LEU A 31 2.17 7.08 5.33
CA LEU A 31 2.34 8.14 4.34
C LEU A 31 3.06 9.35 4.91
N ILE A 32 2.72 9.75 6.15
CA ILE A 32 3.42 10.83 6.85
C ILE A 32 4.89 10.46 7.07
N ALA A 33 5.15 9.27 7.61
CA ALA A 33 6.50 8.80 7.89
C ALA A 33 7.36 8.78 6.61
N LYS A 34 6.83 8.21 5.52
CA LYS A 34 7.48 8.18 4.20
C LYS A 34 7.82 9.59 3.71
N ASN A 35 6.87 10.54 3.78
CA ASN A 35 7.10 11.91 3.32
C ASN A 35 8.18 12.61 4.16
N LEU A 36 8.16 12.40 5.48
CA LEU A 36 9.18 12.96 6.38
C LEU A 36 10.57 12.37 6.08
N THR A 37 10.69 11.04 5.94
CA THR A 37 11.96 10.40 5.59
C THR A 37 12.47 10.87 4.22
N LYS A 38 11.58 11.08 3.24
CA LYS A 38 11.97 11.64 1.94
C LYS A 38 12.55 13.05 2.06
N LYS A 39 11.92 13.91 2.87
CA LYS A 39 12.43 15.26 3.15
C LYS A 39 13.80 15.24 3.85
N LEU A 40 14.06 14.26 4.71
CA LEU A 40 15.38 14.08 5.33
C LEU A 40 16.45 13.74 4.29
N LEU A 41 16.13 12.85 3.34
CA LEU A 41 17.02 12.49 2.24
C LEU A 41 17.29 13.67 1.30
N GLU A 42 16.23 14.38 0.88
CA GLU A 42 16.32 15.54 -0.01
C GLU A 42 17.16 16.68 0.58
N LYS A 43 17.12 16.84 1.92
CA LYS A 43 17.92 17.84 2.64
C LYS A 43 19.34 17.36 2.99
N GLY A 44 19.69 16.12 2.66
CA GLY A 44 21.00 15.54 2.95
C GLY A 44 21.24 15.23 4.43
N PHE A 45 20.19 15.14 5.25
CA PHE A 45 20.32 14.72 6.65
C PHE A 45 20.58 13.22 6.81
N ILE A 46 20.20 12.44 5.80
CA ILE A 46 20.45 11.00 5.71
C ILE A 46 20.94 10.65 4.31
N ASN A 47 21.64 9.53 4.19
CA ASN A 47 22.01 8.95 2.90
C ASN A 47 20.97 7.92 2.41
N GLN A 48 21.14 7.44 1.17
CA GLN A 48 20.21 6.46 0.57
C GLN A 48 20.11 5.16 1.39
N SER A 49 21.22 4.65 1.92
CA SER A 49 21.20 3.42 2.73
C SER A 49 20.43 3.60 4.04
N GLU A 50 20.53 4.77 4.67
CA GLU A 50 19.76 5.11 5.85
C GLU A 50 18.28 5.29 5.53
N PHE A 51 17.95 5.92 4.40
CA PHE A 51 16.58 6.02 3.89
C PHE A 51 15.94 4.63 3.73
N ASP A 52 16.66 3.68 3.09
CA ASP A 52 16.15 2.33 2.85
C ASP A 52 15.89 1.58 4.17
N LYS A 53 16.78 1.72 5.16
CA LYS A 53 16.61 1.14 6.50
C LYS A 53 15.41 1.73 7.24
N ILE A 54 15.21 3.05 7.16
CA ILE A 54 14.06 3.71 7.78
C ILE A 54 12.77 3.28 7.08
N MET A 55 12.76 3.18 5.75
CA MET A 55 11.60 2.70 4.99
C MET A 55 11.23 1.26 5.32
N ALA A 56 12.21 0.37 5.51
CA ALA A 56 11.97 -0.99 5.96
C ALA A 56 11.28 -1.02 7.33
N LYS A 57 11.81 -0.25 8.29
CA LYS A 57 11.20 -0.11 9.63
C LYS A 57 9.80 0.50 9.59
N ASN A 58 9.57 1.50 8.74
CA ASN A 58 8.24 2.11 8.58
C ASN A 58 7.23 1.06 8.07
N ARG A 59 7.61 0.21 7.11
CA ARG A 59 6.74 -0.87 6.63
C ARG A 59 6.42 -1.89 7.72
N GLU A 60 7.41 -2.29 8.51
CA GLU A 60 7.21 -3.20 9.65
C GLU A 60 6.30 -2.57 10.73
N THR A 61 6.53 -1.30 11.07
CA THR A 61 5.85 -0.60 12.18
C THR A 61 4.39 -0.33 11.86
N PHE A 62 4.13 0.25 10.69
CA PHE A 62 2.78 0.65 10.32
C PHE A 62 1.99 -0.50 9.70
N SER A 63 2.67 -1.54 9.19
CA SER A 63 2.05 -2.66 8.47
C SER A 63 0.93 -2.16 7.53
N PRO A 64 1.24 -1.18 6.64
CA PRO A 64 0.22 -0.51 5.85
C PRO A 64 -0.47 -1.53 4.95
N PHE A 65 -1.80 -1.54 4.96
CA PHE A 65 -2.59 -2.56 4.28
C PHE A 65 -2.27 -2.64 2.78
N LEU A 66 -1.88 -1.53 2.15
CA LEU A 66 -1.51 -1.48 0.74
C LEU A 66 -0.07 -1.94 0.44
N ALA A 67 0.76 -2.25 1.45
CA ALA A 67 2.12 -2.73 1.21
C ALA A 67 2.15 -4.01 0.38
N GLU A 68 1.18 -4.91 0.56
CA GLU A 68 1.11 -6.18 -0.14
C GLU A 68 0.91 -6.04 -1.64
N ILE A 69 0.27 -4.96 -2.09
CA ILE A 69 -0.01 -4.70 -3.51
C ILE A 69 0.94 -3.66 -4.16
N MET A 70 1.81 -3.04 -3.37
CA MET A 70 2.83 -2.08 -3.83
C MET A 70 4.21 -2.72 -4.08
N ALA A 71 4.30 -4.06 -3.99
CA ALA A 71 5.55 -4.82 -4.20
C ALA A 71 6.05 -4.76 -5.65
#